data_AF-A0A2R6PNF6-F1
#
_entry.id   AF-A0A2R6PNF6-F1
#
_cell.length_a   1.000
_cell.length_b   1.000
_cell.length_c   1.000
_cell.angle_alpha   90.00
_cell.angle_beta   90.00
_cell.angle_gamma   90.00
#
_symmetry.space_group_name_H-M   'P 1'
#
loop_
_entity.id
_entity.type
_entity.pdbx_description
1 polymer ?
#
loop_
_entity_poly.entity_id
_entity_poly.type
_entity_poly.pdbx_seq_one_letter_code
_entity_poly.pdbx_strand_id
1 'polypeptide(L)'
;MGDRWRPDLLGSSRYIWYPLDFSSGSPQLVPADVWSVNIQAGTRFYFTTAHPSKMIKQFDVDATRRLFIGTYSAATGTSYEAENGQLGGSATIASDPSFSGGRVVGYLGRSFVNGGSNVLVDQPNTGGGHVILSVPVKVNLNSGANSITFGSGQTNYAGDLDRIIVY
;
A
#
# COMPACT_ATOMS: atom_id res chain seq x y z
N MET A 1 1.29 -12.21 -3.53
CA MET A 1 0.00 -11.78 -4.08
C MET A 1 -1.08 -12.27 -3.16
N GLY A 2 -1.98 -11.41 -2.70
CA GLY A 2 -3.13 -11.79 -1.90
C GLY A 2 -4.33 -10.91 -2.21
N ASP A 3 -5.44 -11.18 -1.52
CA ASP A 3 -6.72 -10.50 -1.73
C ASP A 3 -7.16 -9.78 -0.45
N ARG A 4 -7.67 -8.55 -0.60
CA ARG A 4 -8.50 -7.88 0.39
C ARG A 4 -9.95 -8.12 0.00
N TRP A 5 -10.54 -9.14 0.61
CA TRP A 5 -11.94 -9.48 0.38
C TRP A 5 -12.86 -8.38 0.92
N ARG A 6 -13.87 -8.03 0.13
CA ARG A 6 -15.01 -7.21 0.55
C ARG A 6 -16.28 -8.06 0.47
N PRO A 7 -16.64 -8.80 1.53
CA PRO A 7 -17.72 -9.79 1.46
C PRO A 7 -19.05 -9.23 0.98
N ASP A 8 -19.39 -8.01 1.39
CA ASP A 8 -20.65 -7.35 1.03
C ASP A 8 -20.69 -6.83 -0.41
N LEU A 9 -19.54 -6.82 -1.10
CA LEU A 9 -19.43 -6.38 -2.48
C LEU A 9 -18.22 -7.06 -3.14
N LEU A 10 -18.30 -8.39 -3.33
CA LEU A 10 -17.17 -9.24 -3.73
C LEU A 10 -16.47 -8.76 -5.01
N GLY A 11 -17.21 -8.25 -5.99
CA GLY A 11 -16.66 -7.68 -7.23
C GLY A 11 -15.81 -6.42 -7.02
N SER A 12 -15.89 -5.81 -5.84
CA SER A 12 -15.05 -4.70 -5.39
C SER A 12 -13.97 -5.11 -4.39
N SER A 13 -13.64 -6.40 -4.29
CA SER A 13 -12.42 -6.85 -3.62
C SER A 13 -11.18 -6.26 -4.32
N ARG A 14 -10.04 -6.24 -3.63
CA ARG A 14 -8.80 -5.63 -4.13
C ARG A 14 -7.65 -6.61 -4.06
N TYR A 15 -6.71 -6.48 -4.99
CA TYR A 15 -5.45 -7.19 -4.94
C TYR A 15 -4.46 -6.46 -4.03
N ILE A 16 -3.83 -7.21 -3.13
CA ILE A 16 -2.76 -6.72 -2.24
C ILE A 16 -1.47 -7.42 -2.64
N TRP A 17 -0.64 -6.71 -3.39
CA TRP A 17 0.61 -7.23 -3.92
C TRP A 17 1.77 -6.42 -3.35
N TYR A 18 2.60 -7.09 -2.56
CA TYR A 18 3.86 -6.57 -2.06
C TYR A 18 5.01 -7.44 -2.51
N PRO A 19 6.23 -6.88 -2.64
CA PRO A 19 7.43 -7.68 -2.70
C PRO A 19 7.54 -8.59 -1.47
N LEU A 20 8.02 -9.81 -1.70
CA LEU A 20 8.36 -10.76 -0.65
C LEU A 20 9.89 -10.88 -0.63
N ASP A 21 10.52 -10.30 0.38
CA ASP A 21 11.98 -10.28 0.52
C ASP A 21 12.46 -11.47 1.35
N PHE A 22 13.53 -12.12 0.88
CA PHE A 22 14.17 -13.27 1.53
C PHE A 22 15.60 -12.94 2.01
N SER A 23 16.04 -11.68 1.88
CA SER A 23 17.41 -11.24 2.21
C SER A 23 17.82 -11.54 3.66
N SER A 24 16.86 -11.58 4.58
CA SER A 24 17.07 -11.92 6.00
C SER A 24 17.14 -13.44 6.28
N GLY A 25 16.95 -14.29 5.26
CA GLY A 25 16.83 -15.74 5.41
C GLY A 25 15.42 -16.22 5.77
N SER A 26 14.47 -15.31 6.02
CA SER A 26 13.05 -15.61 6.20
C SER A 26 12.19 -14.67 5.34
N PRO A 27 11.08 -15.16 4.73
CA PRO A 27 10.22 -14.33 3.91
C PRO A 27 9.59 -13.19 4.73
N GLN A 28 9.75 -11.96 4.26
CA GLN A 28 9.15 -10.75 4.83
C GLN A 28 8.41 -9.97 3.75
N LEU A 29 7.20 -9.50 4.05
CA LEU A 29 6.49 -8.57 3.18
C LEU A 29 7.17 -7.20 3.26
N VAL A 30 7.40 -6.57 2.11
CA VAL A 30 7.88 -5.19 2.05
C VAL A 30 6.68 -4.26 1.86
N PRO A 31 6.30 -3.45 2.87
CA PRO A 31 5.16 -2.55 2.78
C PRO A 31 5.50 -1.35 1.88
N ALA A 32 5.31 -1.53 0.57
CA ALA A 32 5.54 -0.50 -0.45
C ALA A 32 4.23 -0.16 -1.15
N ASP A 33 3.68 1.03 -0.89
CA ASP A 33 2.39 1.45 -1.49
C ASP A 33 2.47 1.53 -3.02
N VAL A 34 3.62 1.98 -3.54
CA VAL A 34 3.92 2.06 -4.97
C VAL A 34 5.29 1.41 -5.20
N TRP A 35 5.34 0.45 -6.13
CA TRP A 35 6.56 -0.27 -6.47
C TRP A 35 6.52 -0.78 -7.91
N SER A 36 7.70 -1.05 -8.47
CA SER A 36 7.87 -1.65 -9.80
C SER A 36 8.60 -2.99 -9.71
N VAL A 37 8.37 -3.85 -10.70
CA VAL A 37 9.02 -5.16 -10.84
C VAL A 37 9.75 -5.23 -12.16
N ASN A 38 11.00 -5.71 -12.13
CA ASN A 38 11.72 -6.12 -13.33
C ASN A 38 11.87 -7.64 -13.33
N ILE A 39 11.00 -8.29 -14.09
CA ILE A 39 10.96 -9.75 -14.21
C ILE A 39 12.14 -10.33 -14.98
N GLN A 40 12.90 -9.50 -15.72
CA GLN A 40 14.04 -9.93 -16.52
C GLN A 40 15.37 -9.81 -15.76
N ALA A 41 15.45 -8.89 -14.79
CA ALA A 41 16.69 -8.55 -14.06
C ALA A 41 17.03 -9.47 -12.87
N GLY A 42 16.48 -10.68 -12.85
CA GLY A 42 16.61 -11.64 -11.76
C GLY A 42 17.73 -12.67 -11.88
N THR A 43 18.03 -13.34 -10.77
CA THR A 43 18.90 -14.53 -10.76
C THR A 43 18.22 -15.67 -11.51
N ARG A 44 18.97 -16.25 -12.46
CA ARG A 44 18.53 -17.41 -13.23
C ARG A 44 18.77 -18.67 -12.42
N PHE A 45 17.71 -19.39 -12.08
CA PHE A 45 17.87 -20.75 -11.59
C PHE A 45 17.97 -21.70 -12.77
N TYR A 46 19.15 -22.31 -12.93
CA TYR A 46 19.34 -23.46 -13.80
C TYR A 46 19.08 -24.71 -12.97
N PHE A 47 18.01 -25.44 -13.29
CA PHE A 47 17.86 -26.80 -12.76
C PHE A 47 18.88 -27.68 -13.46
N THR A 48 19.94 -28.09 -12.76
CA THR A 48 20.88 -29.08 -13.29
C THR A 48 20.36 -30.48 -12.96
N THR A 49 19.96 -31.23 -13.98
CA THR A 49 19.57 -32.65 -13.86
C THR A 49 20.83 -33.48 -13.61
N ALA A 50 21.21 -33.67 -12.34
CA ALA A 50 22.20 -34.67 -11.97
C ALA A 50 21.73 -35.41 -10.72
N HIS A 51 20.92 -36.45 -10.92
CA HIS A 51 20.79 -37.56 -9.97
C HIS A 51 20.73 -38.86 -10.78
N PRO A 52 21.78 -39.69 -10.77
CA PRO A 52 21.63 -41.07 -11.16
C PRO A 52 20.85 -41.76 -10.03
N SER A 53 19.74 -42.42 -10.35
CA SER A 53 19.10 -43.51 -9.59
C SER A 53 17.82 -43.27 -8.76
N LYS A 54 17.14 -42.12 -8.75
CA LYS A 54 15.79 -42.05 -8.12
C LYS A 54 14.76 -41.31 -8.94
N MET A 55 13.69 -42.02 -9.29
CA MET A 55 12.45 -41.50 -9.89
C MET A 55 11.76 -40.51 -8.95
N ILE A 56 12.26 -39.28 -8.92
CA ILE A 56 11.39 -38.13 -8.73
C ILE A 56 10.85 -37.86 -10.13
N LYS A 57 9.52 -37.82 -10.30
CA LYS A 57 8.93 -37.21 -11.49
C LYS A 57 9.23 -35.72 -11.43
N GLN A 58 10.47 -35.40 -11.82
CA GLN A 58 10.95 -34.07 -12.09
C GLN A 58 9.95 -33.49 -13.09
N PHE A 59 9.41 -32.32 -12.77
CA PHE A 59 8.64 -31.55 -13.75
C PHE A 59 9.44 -31.59 -15.06
N ASP A 60 8.86 -32.09 -16.16
CA ASP A 60 9.45 -31.97 -17.48
C ASP A 60 9.46 -30.48 -17.81
N VAL A 61 10.56 -29.84 -17.44
CA VAL A 61 10.88 -28.46 -17.78
C VAL A 61 11.51 -28.57 -19.17
N ASP A 62 10.69 -28.46 -20.22
CA ASP A 62 11.17 -28.06 -21.55
C ASP A 62 12.10 -26.85 -21.35
N ALA A 63 13.22 -26.80 -22.07
CA ALA A 63 14.38 -25.91 -21.88
C ALA A 63 14.05 -24.40 -21.95
N THR A 64 12.78 -24.06 -22.10
CA THR A 64 12.16 -22.75 -22.15
C THR A 64 11.55 -22.30 -20.80
N ARG A 65 11.28 -23.20 -19.85
CA ARG A 65 10.68 -22.85 -18.54
C ARG A 65 11.75 -22.39 -17.55
N ARG A 66 12.06 -21.10 -17.60
CA ARG A 66 13.00 -20.40 -16.72
C ARG A 66 12.25 -19.82 -15.51
N LEU A 67 12.67 -20.17 -14.30
CA LEU A 67 12.20 -19.50 -13.09
C LEU A 67 13.00 -18.21 -12.92
N PHE A 68 12.37 -17.07 -13.16
CA PHE A 68 12.92 -15.75 -12.91
C PHE A 68 12.44 -15.26 -11.54
N ILE A 69 13.37 -15.02 -10.62
CA ILE A 69 13.09 -14.22 -9.42
C ILE A 69 13.42 -12.77 -9.77
N GLY A 70 12.41 -12.02 -10.22
CA GLY A 70 12.59 -10.62 -10.62
C GLY A 70 13.07 -9.73 -9.47
N THR A 71 13.67 -8.59 -9.80
CA THR A 71 13.99 -7.55 -8.83
C THR A 71 12.81 -6.61 -8.65
N TYR A 72 12.71 -5.92 -7.51
CA TYR A 72 11.73 -4.88 -7.27
C TYR A 72 12.40 -3.55 -6.93
N SER A 73 11.68 -2.44 -7.13
CA SER A 73 12.05 -1.12 -6.63
C SER A 73 10.84 -0.47 -5.98
N ALA A 74 10.97 -0.07 -4.71
CA ALA A 74 9.95 0.73 -4.05
C ALA A 74 10.07 2.20 -4.49
N ALA A 75 8.94 2.87 -4.74
CA ALA A 75 8.94 4.30 -5.00
C ALA A 75 9.26 5.05 -3.69
N THR A 76 9.94 6.19 -3.81
CA THR A 76 10.18 7.10 -2.68
C THR A 76 9.19 8.24 -2.78
N GLY A 77 8.47 8.51 -1.69
CA GLY A 77 7.52 9.61 -1.61
C GLY A 77 7.86 10.61 -0.51
N THR A 78 7.22 11.77 -0.56
CA THR A 78 7.28 12.77 0.51
C THR A 78 6.14 12.55 1.48
N SER A 79 6.44 12.47 2.77
CA SER A 79 5.45 12.28 3.84
C SER A 79 4.96 13.63 4.37
N TYR A 80 3.67 13.73 4.64
CA TYR A 80 3.04 14.87 5.27
C TYR A 80 2.16 14.38 6.41
N GLU A 81 2.56 14.70 7.64
CA GLU A 81 1.80 14.37 8.85
C GLU A 81 0.50 15.16 8.91
N ALA A 82 -0.60 14.50 9.25
CA ALA A 82 -1.91 15.15 9.26
C ALA A 82 -2.01 16.22 10.34
N GLU A 83 -1.37 16.01 11.50
CA GLU A 83 -1.38 16.95 12.62
C GLU A 83 -0.62 18.26 12.33
N ASN A 84 0.19 18.28 11.27
CA ASN A 84 0.86 19.49 10.78
C ASN A 84 0.00 20.27 9.78
N GLY A 85 -1.15 19.71 9.37
CA GLY A 85 -2.12 20.37 8.51
C GLY A 85 -2.98 21.41 9.25
N GLN A 86 -3.66 22.26 8.48
CA GLN A 86 -4.67 23.16 9.05
C GLN A 86 -5.96 22.39 9.36
N LEU A 87 -6.37 22.40 10.62
CA LEU A 87 -7.65 21.83 11.05
C LEU A 87 -8.82 22.77 10.76
N GLY A 88 -9.98 22.20 10.48
CA GLY A 88 -11.24 22.91 10.31
C GLY A 88 -12.41 22.16 10.93
N GLY A 89 -13.49 22.88 11.26
CA GLY A 89 -14.67 22.30 11.88
C GLY A 89 -14.37 21.69 13.25
N SER A 90 -14.83 20.46 13.46
CA SER A 90 -14.69 19.70 14.72
C SER A 90 -13.51 18.71 14.71
N ALA A 91 -12.61 18.78 13.74
CA ALA A 91 -11.44 17.90 13.69
C ALA A 91 -10.53 18.13 14.90
N THR A 92 -9.98 17.05 15.47
CA THR A 92 -9.11 17.11 16.65
C THR A 92 -7.87 16.25 16.48
N ILE A 93 -6.82 16.58 17.23
CA ILE A 93 -5.59 15.77 17.29
C ILE A 93 -5.68 14.85 18.50
N ALA A 94 -5.41 13.56 18.29
CA ALA A 94 -5.17 12.59 19.35
C ALA A 94 -3.68 12.21 19.39
N SER A 95 -3.24 11.60 20.49
CA SER A 95 -1.85 11.19 20.69
C SER A 95 -1.76 9.73 21.09
N ASP A 96 -0.93 8.98 20.37
CA ASP A 96 -0.62 7.58 20.67
C ASP A 96 0.69 7.18 19.95
N PRO A 97 1.60 6.41 20.58
CA PRO A 97 2.87 6.02 19.97
C PRO A 97 2.76 5.14 18.71
N SER A 98 1.60 4.54 18.44
CA SER A 98 1.38 3.72 17.24
C SER A 98 1.34 4.54 15.95
N PHE A 99 1.03 5.84 16.03
CA PHE A 99 0.95 6.72 14.87
C PHE A 99 2.31 7.31 14.51
N SER A 100 2.45 7.73 13.25
CA SER A 100 3.61 8.51 12.84
C SER A 100 3.63 9.83 13.62
N GLY A 101 4.82 10.26 14.06
CA GLY A 101 4.93 11.42 14.96
C GLY A 101 4.24 11.28 16.32
N GLY A 102 3.63 10.13 16.63
CA GLY A 102 2.86 9.86 17.84
C GLY A 102 1.50 10.57 17.88
N ARG A 103 0.98 11.05 16.75
CA ARG A 103 -0.26 11.83 16.67
C ARG A 103 -1.09 11.45 15.45
N VAL A 104 -2.39 11.72 15.52
CA VAL A 104 -3.34 11.46 14.44
C VAL A 104 -4.41 12.54 14.44
N VAL A 105 -5.00 12.85 13.28
CA VAL A 105 -6.17 13.72 13.18
C VAL A 105 -7.43 12.88 13.06
N GLY A 106 -8.31 13.02 14.04
CA GLY A 106 -9.61 12.35 14.09
C GLY A 106 -10.78 13.29 13.87
N TYR A 107 -12.00 12.73 13.94
CA TYR A 107 -13.26 13.46 13.70
C TYR A 107 -13.31 14.13 12.32
N LEU A 108 -12.67 13.50 11.34
CA LEU A 108 -12.66 13.95 9.95
C LEU A 108 -13.93 13.56 9.21
N GLY A 109 -14.32 14.41 8.24
CA GLY A 109 -15.19 14.05 7.10
C GLY A 109 -14.44 13.58 5.80
N ARG A 110 -14.91 13.89 4.56
CA ARG A 110 -14.41 13.36 3.25
C ARG A 110 -13.38 14.26 2.53
N SER A 111 -12.56 13.73 1.62
CA SER A 111 -11.43 14.48 1.04
C SER A 111 -11.60 15.02 -0.38
N PHE A 112 -10.97 16.15 -0.71
CA PHE A 112 -10.79 16.69 -2.06
C PHE A 112 -9.45 17.43 -2.22
N VAL A 113 -9.00 17.63 -3.46
CA VAL A 113 -7.72 18.29 -3.80
C VAL A 113 -7.99 19.61 -4.52
N ASN A 114 -7.32 20.68 -4.12
CA ASN A 114 -7.27 21.99 -4.80
C ASN A 114 -8.63 22.60 -5.17
N GLY A 115 -9.68 22.38 -4.38
CA GLY A 115 -11.03 22.88 -4.71
C GLY A 115 -11.68 22.20 -5.92
N GLY A 116 -11.12 21.09 -6.41
CA GLY A 116 -11.70 20.27 -7.46
C GLY A 116 -12.85 19.38 -6.96
N SER A 117 -13.37 18.53 -7.86
CA SER A 117 -14.43 17.57 -7.51
C SER A 117 -13.99 16.64 -6.39
N ASN A 118 -14.91 16.38 -5.45
CA ASN A 118 -14.67 15.45 -4.35
C ASN A 118 -14.35 14.05 -4.87
N VAL A 119 -13.33 13.42 -4.29
CA VAL A 119 -12.98 12.02 -4.55
C VAL A 119 -13.28 11.23 -3.29
N LEU A 120 -14.16 10.24 -3.41
CA LEU A 120 -14.47 9.32 -2.34
C LEU A 120 -13.39 8.24 -2.28
N VAL A 121 -12.76 8.09 -1.10
CA VAL A 121 -11.80 7.02 -0.83
C VAL A 121 -12.38 6.10 0.23
N ASP A 122 -12.48 4.82 -0.10
CA ASP A 122 -12.89 3.79 0.86
C ASP A 122 -11.78 3.59 1.91
N GLN A 123 -12.14 3.63 3.19
CA GLN A 123 -11.25 3.34 4.32
C GLN A 123 -11.69 2.00 4.95
N PRO A 124 -11.03 0.87 4.63
CA PRO A 124 -11.36 -0.43 5.22
C PRO A 124 -11.12 -0.43 6.74
N ASN A 125 -11.79 -1.35 7.44
CA ASN A 125 -11.48 -1.63 8.84
C ASN A 125 -10.00 -2.04 8.99
N THR A 126 -9.28 -1.35 9.87
CA THR A 126 -7.84 -1.55 10.10
C THR A 126 -7.52 -2.65 11.12
N GLY A 127 -8.53 -3.15 11.84
CA GLY A 127 -8.39 -4.10 12.94
C GLY A 127 -8.39 -3.45 14.33
N GLY A 128 -8.29 -2.12 14.42
CA GLY A 128 -8.37 -1.37 15.69
C GLY A 128 -7.95 0.10 15.52
N GLY A 129 -8.32 0.97 16.46
CA GLY A 129 -8.04 2.41 16.38
C GLY A 129 -6.55 2.79 16.39
N HIS A 130 -5.69 1.88 16.87
CA HIS A 130 -4.23 2.03 16.93
C HIS A 130 -3.50 1.18 15.87
N VAL A 131 -4.25 0.68 14.88
CA VAL A 131 -3.70 -0.11 13.77
C VAL A 131 -3.86 0.70 12.50
N ILE A 132 -2.74 0.92 11.80
CA ILE A 132 -2.68 1.82 10.64
C ILE A 132 -2.61 1.00 9.35
N LEU A 133 -3.36 1.44 8.35
CA LEU A 133 -3.40 0.91 7.00
C LEU A 133 -3.35 2.08 6.01
N SER A 134 -2.58 1.94 4.93
CA SER A 134 -2.63 2.85 3.78
C SER A 134 -3.62 2.38 2.71
N VAL A 135 -4.28 3.33 2.05
CA VAL A 135 -5.07 3.10 0.83
C VAL A 135 -4.66 4.12 -0.24
N PRO A 136 -4.41 3.69 -1.49
CA PRO A 136 -3.99 4.61 -2.54
C PRO A 136 -5.19 5.37 -3.12
N VAL A 137 -4.97 6.64 -3.44
CA VAL A 137 -5.86 7.44 -4.28
C VAL A 137 -5.03 8.17 -5.32
N LYS A 138 -5.43 8.10 -6.59
CA LYS A 138 -4.79 8.88 -7.65
C LYS A 138 -5.46 10.24 -7.73
N VAL A 139 -4.66 11.30 -7.59
CA VAL A 139 -5.11 12.69 -7.69
C VAL A 139 -4.25 13.43 -8.69
N ASN A 140 -4.83 14.46 -9.33
CA ASN A 140 -4.08 15.36 -10.20
C ASN A 140 -3.59 16.54 -9.37
N LEU A 141 -2.28 16.79 -9.42
CA LEU A 141 -1.63 17.91 -8.76
C LEU A 141 -1.22 18.96 -9.79
N ASN A 142 -1.23 20.22 -9.37
CA ASN A 142 -0.59 21.31 -10.10
C ASN A 142 0.93 21.24 -9.90
N SER A 143 1.68 21.81 -10.83
CA SER A 143 3.09 22.09 -10.57
C SER A 143 3.22 23.10 -9.42
N GLY A 144 4.15 22.85 -8.50
CA GLY A 144 4.36 23.68 -7.31
C GLY A 144 3.47 23.29 -6.13
N ALA A 145 3.00 24.29 -5.38
CA ALA A 145 2.24 24.07 -4.16
C ALA A 145 0.82 23.58 -4.45
N ASN A 146 0.36 22.63 -3.64
CA ASN A 146 -0.98 22.04 -3.71
C ASN A 146 -1.60 22.03 -2.32
N SER A 147 -2.93 22.12 -2.25
CA SER A 147 -3.70 21.93 -1.02
C SER A 147 -4.59 20.71 -1.17
N ILE A 148 -4.56 19.82 -0.18
CA ILE A 148 -5.42 18.65 -0.10
C ILE A 148 -6.23 18.76 1.18
N THR A 149 -7.55 18.81 1.04
CA THR A 149 -8.48 18.88 2.16
C THR A 149 -9.02 17.49 2.42
N PHE A 150 -9.01 17.07 3.68
CA PHE A 150 -9.71 15.89 4.19
C PHE A 150 -10.79 16.43 5.10
N GLY A 151 -12.01 15.92 5.03
CA GLY A 151 -13.03 16.33 5.99
C GLY A 151 -14.34 16.93 5.46
N SER A 152 -14.38 17.41 4.24
CA SER A 152 -15.41 18.35 3.81
C SER A 152 -16.67 17.69 3.24
N GLY A 153 -17.84 18.22 3.64
CA GLY A 153 -19.11 17.98 2.96
C GLY A 153 -19.70 16.57 3.09
N GLN A 154 -19.29 15.76 4.08
CA GLN A 154 -19.97 14.48 4.38
C GLN A 154 -20.72 14.53 5.71
N THR A 155 -21.65 13.59 5.88
CA THR A 155 -22.51 13.45 7.07
C THR A 155 -22.07 12.34 8.02
N ASN A 156 -21.13 11.48 7.60
CA ASN A 156 -20.54 10.42 8.42
C ASN A 156 -19.12 10.80 8.89
N TYR A 157 -18.54 10.04 9.83
CA TYR A 157 -17.12 10.15 10.17
C TYR A 157 -16.26 9.31 9.21
N ALA A 158 -15.09 9.84 8.87
CA ALA A 158 -13.98 9.12 8.25
C ALA A 158 -13.15 8.41 9.32
N GLY A 159 -12.29 7.49 8.89
CA GLY A 159 -11.22 6.98 9.75
C GLY A 159 -10.20 8.07 10.05
N ASP A 160 -9.54 7.96 11.20
CA ASP A 160 -8.51 8.90 11.63
C ASP A 160 -7.34 8.91 10.63
N LEU A 161 -6.80 10.09 10.34
CA LEU A 161 -5.72 10.30 9.38
C LEU A 161 -4.40 10.51 10.12
N ASP A 162 -3.48 9.56 9.95
CA ASP A 162 -2.10 9.62 10.44
C ASP A 162 -1.28 10.55 9.54
N ARG A 163 -1.04 10.11 8.30
CA ARG A 163 -0.28 10.87 7.30
C ARG A 163 -0.65 10.51 5.89
N ILE A 164 -0.15 11.29 4.95
CA ILE A 164 -0.13 10.94 3.53
C ILE A 164 1.31 10.82 3.02
N ILE A 165 1.48 10.02 1.98
CA ILE A 165 2.72 9.92 1.22
C ILE A 165 2.40 10.24 -0.23
N VAL A 166 3.11 11.22 -0.79
CA VAL A 166 2.97 11.63 -2.20
C VAL A 166 4.17 11.08 -2.98
N TYR A 167 3.90 10.25 -3.99
CA TYR A 167 4.87 9.57 -4.84
C TYR A 167 4.99 10.23 -6.22
#